data_AF-A0A8S2DNV6-F1
#
_entry.id   AF-A0A8S2DNV6-F1
#
_cell.length_a   1.000
_cell.length_b   1.000
_cell.length_c   1.000
_cell.angle_alpha   90.00
_cell.angle_beta   90.00
_cell.angle_gamma   90.00
#
_symmetry.space_group_name_H-M   'P 1'
#
loop_
_entity.id
_entity.type
_entity.pdbx_description
1 polymer ?
#
loop_
_entity_poly.entity_id
_entity_poly.type
_entity_poly.pdbx_seq_one_letter_code
_entity_poly.pdbx_strand_id
1 'polypeptide(L)'
;MEVCHKLGFCDVDVVTNALSLASHRLMSGAYLRGGMGDGGGCHPRDNIALSWLASELKLKHDWYADVMRAREDQTDWLADLIVEHEGDKVILGKSFKPETNLTVGSPSLLLRNLLEERNVRVQSWDPHVDGEEVPDFARRKAVYFIATQHAYFKSFAFPKGSVVLDPFRYIIDQADVRIIRIGSTKTEESQ
;
A
#
# COMPACT_ATOMS: atom_id res chain seq x y z
N MET A 1 0.53 9.61 -5.05
CA MET A 1 1.66 8.67 -5.16
C MET A 1 1.87 8.23 -6.60
N GLU A 2 0.82 7.72 -7.24
CA GLU A 2 0.82 7.27 -8.64
C GLU A 2 1.43 8.28 -9.63
N VAL A 3 1.05 9.56 -9.55
CA VAL A 3 1.63 10.62 -10.39
C VAL A 3 3.16 10.62 -10.33
N CYS A 4 3.74 10.56 -9.14
CA CYS A 4 5.20 10.58 -9.01
C CYS A 4 5.86 9.31 -9.52
N HIS A 5 5.20 8.16 -9.36
CA HIS A 5 5.68 6.90 -9.93
C HIS A 5 5.67 6.95 -11.47
N LYS A 6 4.57 7.40 -12.08
CA LYS A 6 4.41 7.47 -13.54
C LYS A 6 5.31 8.51 -14.21
N LEU A 7 5.61 9.62 -13.53
CA LEU A 7 6.55 10.61 -14.05
C LEU A 7 7.98 10.10 -14.11
N GLY A 8 8.40 9.20 -13.21
CA GLY A 8 9.76 8.65 -13.21
C GLY A 8 10.87 9.63 -12.81
N PHE A 9 10.54 10.89 -12.50
CA PHE A 9 11.47 11.89 -11.94
C PHE A 9 10.91 12.67 -10.73
N CYS A 10 9.82 12.19 -10.11
CA CYS A 10 9.22 12.77 -8.90
C CYS A 10 9.31 11.81 -7.69
N ASP A 11 9.34 12.36 -6.49
CA ASP A 11 9.25 11.61 -5.23
C ASP A 11 8.06 12.10 -4.38
N VAL A 12 7.15 11.18 -4.04
CA VAL A 12 5.94 11.48 -3.25
C VAL A 12 6.26 11.95 -1.83
N ASP A 13 7.34 11.48 -1.22
CA ASP A 13 7.72 11.92 0.13
C ASP A 13 8.29 13.35 0.08
N VAL A 14 9.01 13.72 -0.98
CA VAL A 14 9.44 15.12 -1.19
C VAL A 14 8.22 16.04 -1.35
N VAL A 15 7.26 15.65 -2.20
CA VAL A 15 6.03 16.43 -2.43
C VAL A 15 5.22 16.58 -1.15
N THR A 16 4.97 15.49 -0.44
CA THR A 16 4.13 15.50 0.77
C THR A 16 4.82 16.18 1.96
N ASN A 17 6.15 16.07 2.07
CA ASN A 17 6.92 16.86 3.02
C ASN A 17 6.80 18.36 2.71
N ALA A 18 6.89 18.79 1.45
CA ALA A 18 6.72 20.20 1.09
C ALA A 18 5.31 20.72 1.42
N LEU A 19 4.25 19.93 1.15
CA LEU A 19 2.88 20.28 1.53
C LEU A 19 2.72 20.40 3.05
N SER A 20 3.37 19.52 3.83
CA SER A 20 3.30 19.53 5.29
C SER A 20 3.86 20.80 5.94
N LEU A 21 4.69 21.58 5.21
CA LEU A 21 5.23 22.86 5.68
C LEU A 21 4.18 23.98 5.69
N ALA A 22 3.02 23.80 5.07
CA ALA A 22 1.94 24.79 5.02
C ALA A 22 1.09 24.84 6.31
N SER A 23 1.71 24.57 7.46
CA SER A 23 1.07 24.31 8.76
C SER A 23 0.41 25.51 9.41
N HIS A 24 0.78 26.75 9.03
CA HIS A 24 0.23 27.96 9.65
C HIS A 24 -1.20 28.28 9.18
N ARG A 25 -1.55 28.00 7.92
CA ARG A 25 -2.84 28.43 7.33
C ARG A 25 -3.66 27.32 6.70
N LEU A 26 -3.01 26.29 6.15
CA LEU A 26 -3.66 25.39 5.20
C LEU A 26 -3.94 24.01 5.78
N MET A 27 -2.91 23.30 6.24
CA MET A 27 -3.06 21.89 6.61
C MET A 27 -2.02 21.39 7.61
N SER A 28 -2.40 20.39 8.41
CA SER A 28 -1.50 19.61 9.26
C SER A 28 -0.63 18.66 8.41
N GLY A 29 0.57 18.34 8.88
CA GLY A 29 1.41 17.29 8.28
C GLY A 29 0.93 15.85 8.55
N ALA A 30 -0.09 15.68 9.40
CA ALA A 30 -0.66 14.37 9.69
C ALA A 30 -1.43 13.81 8.48
N TYR A 31 -1.41 12.48 8.32
CA TYR A 31 -2.15 11.76 7.26
C TYR A 31 -1.76 12.12 5.81
N LEU A 32 -0.57 12.70 5.58
CA LEU A 32 -0.10 13.08 4.24
C LEU A 32 0.88 12.10 3.60
N ARG A 33 1.23 11.00 4.27
CA ARG A 33 2.22 10.05 3.75
C ARG A 33 1.63 9.21 2.62
N GLY A 34 2.39 9.06 1.53
CA GLY A 34 2.04 8.10 0.49
C GLY A 34 2.17 6.66 1.01
N GLY A 35 1.35 5.75 0.48
CA GLY A 35 1.33 4.36 0.94
C GLY A 35 0.13 3.62 0.39
N MET A 36 -0.26 2.58 1.10
CA MET A 36 -1.56 1.95 0.90
C MET A 36 -2.70 2.92 1.21
N GLY A 37 -3.89 2.64 0.66
CA GLY A 37 -5.11 3.33 1.05
C GLY A 37 -5.36 3.23 2.56
N ASP A 38 -6.17 4.13 3.10
CA ASP A 38 -6.59 4.06 4.49
C ASP A 38 -7.39 2.77 4.76
N GLY A 39 -7.54 2.45 6.04
CA GLY A 39 -8.22 1.23 6.45
C GLY A 39 -8.81 1.30 7.84
N GLY A 40 -9.13 0.10 8.34
CA GLY A 40 -9.86 -0.10 9.58
C GLY A 40 -11.36 -0.07 9.32
N GLY A 41 -12.14 -0.59 10.26
CA GLY A 41 -13.60 -0.64 10.11
C GLY A 41 -14.30 0.72 10.16
N CYS A 42 -13.61 1.80 10.55
CA CYS A 42 -14.23 3.12 10.73
C CYS A 42 -14.29 3.92 9.42
N HIS A 43 -13.15 4.23 8.80
CA HIS A 43 -13.14 5.14 7.63
C HIS A 43 -14.01 4.65 6.47
N PRO A 44 -13.92 3.39 6.00
CA PRO A 44 -14.78 2.90 4.92
C PRO A 44 -16.25 2.90 5.32
N ARG A 45 -16.58 2.50 6.55
CA ARG A 45 -17.96 2.47 7.05
C ARG A 45 -18.56 3.86 7.10
N ASP A 46 -17.83 4.82 7.65
CA ASP A 46 -18.31 6.18 7.84
C ASP A 46 -18.46 6.86 6.47
N ASN A 47 -17.55 6.63 5.51
CA ASN A 47 -17.70 7.10 4.13
C ASN A 47 -18.93 6.49 3.43
N ILE A 48 -19.20 5.19 3.59
CA ILE A 48 -20.41 4.56 3.03
C ILE A 48 -21.68 5.18 3.64
N ALA A 49 -21.71 5.37 4.96
CA ALA A 49 -22.86 5.96 5.64
C ALA A 49 -23.10 7.41 5.22
N LEU A 50 -22.04 8.19 5.06
CA LEU A 50 -22.12 9.60 4.65
C LEU A 50 -22.44 9.77 3.16
N SER A 51 -21.97 8.86 2.30
CA SER A 51 -22.38 8.77 0.89
C SER A 51 -23.88 8.46 0.78
N TRP A 52 -24.37 7.48 1.54
CA TRP A 52 -25.82 7.19 1.61
C TRP A 52 -26.61 8.42 2.07
N LEU A 53 -26.16 9.12 3.13
CA LEU A 53 -26.80 10.34 3.61
C LEU A 53 -26.79 11.46 2.56
N ALA A 54 -25.69 11.61 1.81
CA ALA A 54 -25.59 12.59 0.73
C ALA A 54 -26.64 12.33 -0.37
N SER A 55 -26.87 11.06 -0.70
CA SER A 55 -27.94 10.63 -1.61
C SER A 55 -29.33 10.95 -1.07
N GLU A 56 -29.61 10.61 0.20
CA GLU A 56 -30.91 10.90 0.84
C GLU A 56 -31.23 12.41 0.87
N LEU A 57 -30.22 13.24 1.11
CA LEU A 57 -30.34 14.69 1.10
C LEU A 57 -30.31 15.30 -0.32
N LYS A 58 -30.16 14.48 -1.36
CA LYS A 58 -30.06 14.89 -2.76
C LYS A 58 -28.97 15.94 -3.00
N LEU A 59 -27.82 15.77 -2.33
CA LEU A 59 -26.66 16.62 -2.58
C LEU A 59 -26.20 16.44 -4.03
N LYS A 60 -25.79 17.55 -4.66
CA LYS A 60 -25.35 17.53 -6.06
C LYS A 60 -23.99 16.85 -6.27
N HIS A 61 -23.21 16.68 -5.20
CA HIS A 61 -21.88 16.12 -5.22
C HIS A 61 -21.68 15.23 -3.99
N ASP A 62 -21.22 14.01 -4.22
CA ASP A 62 -20.93 13.03 -3.19
C ASP A 62 -19.42 12.84 -3.04
N TRP A 63 -18.83 13.71 -2.23
CA TRP A 63 -17.42 13.68 -1.89
C TRP A 63 -16.99 12.35 -1.23
N TYR A 64 -17.89 11.71 -0.46
CA TYR A 64 -17.55 10.49 0.28
C TYR A 64 -17.40 9.29 -0.67
N ALA A 65 -18.25 9.22 -1.69
CA ALA A 65 -18.09 8.24 -2.77
C ALA A 65 -16.79 8.48 -3.55
N ASP A 66 -16.41 9.73 -3.81
CA ASP A 66 -15.18 10.05 -4.53
C ASP A 66 -13.92 9.63 -3.75
N VAL A 67 -13.89 9.82 -2.43
CA VAL A 67 -12.78 9.36 -1.58
C VAL A 67 -12.66 7.84 -1.60
N MET A 68 -13.79 7.13 -1.53
CA MET A 68 -13.80 5.67 -1.61
C MET A 68 -13.32 5.16 -2.97
N ARG A 69 -13.75 5.82 -4.07
CA ARG A 69 -13.27 5.48 -5.42
C ARG A 69 -11.78 5.72 -5.57
N ALA A 70 -11.26 6.86 -5.09
CA ALA A 70 -9.83 7.13 -5.12
C ALA A 70 -9.00 6.06 -4.39
N ARG A 71 -9.53 5.52 -3.28
CA ARG A 71 -8.92 4.40 -2.55
C ARG A 71 -8.92 3.11 -3.36
N GLU A 72 -10.03 2.79 -4.01
CA GLU A 72 -10.16 1.61 -4.88
C GLU A 72 -9.23 1.72 -6.09
N ASP A 73 -9.28 2.82 -6.84
CA ASP A 73 -8.43 3.09 -8.00
C ASP A 73 -6.93 3.04 -7.65
N GLN A 74 -6.54 3.61 -6.51
CA GLN A 74 -5.18 3.55 -6.01
C GLN A 74 -4.74 2.11 -5.69
N THR A 75 -5.65 1.26 -5.22
CA THR A 75 -5.36 -0.16 -4.93
C THR A 75 -5.34 -0.99 -6.21
N ASP A 76 -6.22 -0.67 -7.16
CA ASP A 76 -6.29 -1.32 -8.46
C ASP A 76 -5.01 -1.09 -9.28
N TRP A 77 -4.52 0.15 -9.31
CA TRP A 77 -3.23 0.47 -9.91
C TRP A 77 -2.06 -0.25 -9.23
N LEU A 78 -2.09 -0.42 -7.90
CA LEU A 78 -1.07 -1.21 -7.20
C LEU A 78 -1.15 -2.70 -7.58
N ALA A 79 -2.35 -3.23 -7.84
CA ALA A 79 -2.54 -4.58 -8.35
C ALA A 79 -1.91 -4.73 -9.75
N ASP A 80 -2.10 -3.74 -10.63
CA ASP A 80 -1.47 -3.74 -11.97
C ASP A 80 0.06 -3.79 -11.87
N LEU A 81 0.67 -2.97 -10.99
CA LEU A 81 2.12 -3.02 -10.75
C LEU A 81 2.61 -4.39 -10.27
N ILE A 82 1.83 -5.10 -9.46
CA ILE A 82 2.17 -6.47 -9.04
C ILE A 82 2.16 -7.42 -10.24
N VAL A 83 1.16 -7.30 -11.12
CA VAL A 83 0.96 -8.19 -12.28
C VAL A 83 2.04 -7.98 -13.35
N GLU A 84 2.60 -6.77 -13.48
CA GLU A 84 3.70 -6.46 -14.41
C GLU A 84 4.98 -7.29 -14.16
N HIS A 85 5.13 -7.85 -12.96
CA HIS A 85 6.32 -8.60 -12.56
C HIS A 85 6.06 -10.11 -12.64
N GLU A 86 6.96 -10.88 -13.24
CA GLU A 86 6.82 -12.34 -13.31
C GLU A 86 7.18 -13.05 -11.99
N GLY A 87 6.59 -14.22 -11.76
CA GLY A 87 6.85 -15.08 -10.58
C GLY A 87 5.65 -15.21 -9.63
N ASP A 88 5.85 -15.94 -8.52
CA ASP A 88 4.83 -16.11 -7.49
C ASP A 88 4.56 -14.78 -6.77
N LYS A 89 3.30 -14.53 -6.40
CA LYS A 89 2.88 -13.29 -5.72
C LYS A 89 2.72 -13.51 -4.23
N VAL A 90 3.39 -12.70 -3.44
CA VAL A 90 3.33 -12.74 -1.98
C VAL A 90 3.01 -11.36 -1.43
N ILE A 91 1.89 -11.24 -0.70
CA ILE A 91 1.54 -10.03 0.05
C ILE A 91 2.02 -10.19 1.50
N LEU A 92 2.84 -9.26 1.97
CA LEU A 92 3.30 -9.17 3.35
C LEU A 92 2.51 -8.10 4.10
N GLY A 93 1.76 -8.52 5.11
CA GLY A 93 0.82 -7.67 5.86
C GLY A 93 -0.63 -7.93 5.46
N LYS A 94 -1.51 -8.07 6.46
CA LYS A 94 -2.95 -8.32 6.36
C LYS A 94 -3.72 -7.33 7.20
N SER A 95 -3.16 -6.91 8.34
CA SER A 95 -3.81 -5.94 9.20
C SER A 95 -3.93 -4.58 8.53
N PHE A 96 -4.92 -3.78 8.94
CA PHE A 96 -5.17 -2.48 8.31
C PHE A 96 -4.12 -1.41 8.65
N LYS A 97 -3.34 -1.64 9.72
CA LYS A 97 -2.24 -0.79 10.17
C LYS A 97 -1.18 -1.62 10.91
N PRO A 98 0.00 -1.06 11.19
CA PRO A 98 1.02 -1.75 11.95
C PRO A 98 0.58 -2.15 13.37
N GLU A 99 1.21 -3.18 13.92
CA GLU A 99 1.12 -3.55 15.35
C GLU A 99 -0.29 -3.94 15.83
N THR A 100 -1.13 -4.45 14.93
CA THR A 100 -2.46 -4.97 15.27
C THR A 100 -2.78 -6.21 14.45
N ASN A 101 -3.66 -7.06 14.96
CA ASN A 101 -4.17 -8.23 14.27
C ASN A 101 -5.52 -7.98 13.58
N LEU A 102 -6.03 -6.74 13.61
CA LEU A 102 -7.31 -6.38 13.03
C LEU A 102 -7.20 -6.24 11.51
N THR A 103 -8.04 -6.97 10.78
CA THR A 103 -8.05 -7.00 9.31
C THR A 103 -9.30 -6.34 8.69
N VAL A 104 -10.30 -6.00 9.51
CA VAL A 104 -11.53 -5.35 9.05
C VAL A 104 -11.22 -4.02 8.37
N GLY A 105 -11.68 -3.86 7.13
CA GLY A 105 -11.41 -2.67 6.31
C GLY A 105 -9.95 -2.55 5.85
N SER A 106 -9.17 -3.62 5.88
CA SER A 106 -7.76 -3.59 5.46
C SER A 106 -7.62 -3.36 3.95
N PRO A 107 -6.75 -2.43 3.51
CA PRO A 107 -6.43 -2.24 2.10
C PRO A 107 -5.67 -3.44 1.51
N SER A 108 -4.97 -4.22 2.35
CA SER A 108 -4.30 -5.46 1.92
C SER A 108 -5.30 -6.51 1.43
N LEU A 109 -6.44 -6.64 2.11
CA LEU A 109 -7.48 -7.57 1.70
C LEU A 109 -8.18 -7.13 0.41
N LEU A 110 -8.39 -5.82 0.23
CA LEU A 110 -8.89 -5.30 -1.04
C LEU A 110 -7.92 -5.64 -2.18
N LEU A 111 -6.63 -5.37 -2.00
CA LEU A 111 -5.59 -5.69 -2.98
C LEU A 111 -5.57 -7.18 -3.34
N ARG A 112 -5.63 -8.05 -2.33
CA ARG A 112 -5.70 -9.50 -2.54
C ARG A 112 -6.92 -9.88 -3.38
N ASN A 113 -8.11 -9.36 -3.06
CA ASN A 113 -9.33 -9.67 -3.80
C ASN A 113 -9.23 -9.22 -5.27
N LEU A 114 -8.71 -8.01 -5.51
CA LEU A 114 -8.49 -7.47 -6.86
C LEU A 114 -7.51 -8.31 -7.69
N LEU A 115 -6.51 -8.95 -7.06
CA LEU A 115 -5.62 -9.90 -7.73
C LEU A 115 -6.31 -11.24 -8.00
N GLU A 116 -7.08 -11.75 -7.05
CA GLU A 116 -7.84 -13.00 -7.21
C GLU A 116 -8.90 -12.89 -8.32
N GLU A 117 -9.58 -11.74 -8.43
CA GLU A 117 -10.51 -11.43 -9.52
C GLU A 117 -9.84 -11.41 -10.90
N ARG A 118 -8.55 -11.06 -10.95
CA ARG A 118 -7.69 -11.15 -12.15
C ARG A 118 -7.15 -12.57 -12.39
N ASN A 119 -7.61 -13.59 -11.65
CA ASN A 119 -7.09 -14.97 -11.65
C ASN A 119 -5.60 -15.08 -11.29
N VAL A 120 -5.07 -14.12 -10.53
CA VAL A 120 -3.68 -14.14 -10.07
C VAL A 120 -3.62 -14.89 -8.74
N ARG A 121 -2.89 -16.01 -8.71
CA ARG A 121 -2.64 -16.73 -7.47
C ARG A 121 -1.71 -15.93 -6.57
N VAL A 122 -2.19 -15.57 -5.39
CA VAL A 122 -1.47 -14.78 -4.41
C VAL A 122 -1.51 -15.46 -3.05
N GLN A 123 -0.38 -15.47 -2.37
CA GLN A 123 -0.26 -15.91 -0.98
C GLN A 123 -0.05 -14.70 -0.08
N SER A 124 -0.52 -14.75 1.17
CA SER A 124 -0.34 -13.63 2.09
C SER A 124 -0.05 -14.08 3.50
N TRP A 125 0.80 -13.32 4.18
CA TRP A 125 1.22 -13.57 5.55
C TRP A 125 1.42 -12.25 6.31
N ASP A 126 0.99 -12.24 7.57
CA ASP A 126 1.21 -11.14 8.50
C ASP A 126 1.57 -11.71 9.89
N PRO A 127 2.71 -11.30 10.49
CA PRO A 127 3.15 -11.84 11.77
C PRO A 127 2.18 -11.58 12.92
N HIS A 128 1.38 -10.51 12.86
CA HIS A 128 0.40 -10.18 13.89
C HIS A 128 -0.94 -10.91 13.70
N VAL A 129 -1.24 -11.42 12.50
CA VAL A 129 -2.52 -12.09 12.19
C VAL A 129 -2.34 -13.61 12.14
N ASP A 130 -1.27 -14.08 11.50
CA ASP A 130 -1.03 -15.51 11.23
C ASP A 130 0.02 -16.13 12.17
N GLY A 131 0.68 -15.32 13.00
CA GLY A 131 1.80 -15.72 13.85
C GLY A 131 3.17 -15.44 13.24
N GLU A 132 4.19 -15.40 14.10
CA GLU A 132 5.55 -14.95 13.75
C GLU A 132 6.33 -15.94 12.87
N GLU A 133 5.89 -17.19 12.75
CA GLU A 133 6.56 -18.19 11.93
C GLU A 133 6.40 -17.86 10.45
N VAL A 134 7.53 -17.54 9.80
CA VAL A 134 7.56 -17.25 8.36
C VAL A 134 7.21 -18.52 7.57
N PRO A 135 6.12 -18.53 6.77
CA PRO A 135 5.72 -19.71 6.03
C PRO A 135 6.66 -20.02 4.86
N ASP A 136 6.69 -21.27 4.41
CA ASP A 136 7.62 -21.75 3.38
C ASP A 136 7.51 -21.00 2.05
N PHE A 137 6.31 -20.55 1.66
CA PHE A 137 6.16 -19.77 0.43
C PHE A 137 6.86 -18.40 0.52
N ALA A 138 6.91 -17.81 1.72
CA ALA A 138 7.57 -16.52 1.94
C ALA A 138 9.10 -16.65 2.01
N ARG A 139 9.63 -17.89 2.00
CA ARG A 139 11.07 -18.20 1.95
C ARG A 139 11.58 -18.52 0.53
N ARG A 140 10.74 -18.39 -0.50
CA ARG A 140 11.09 -18.70 -1.90
C ARG A 140 11.14 -17.44 -2.74
N LYS A 141 11.97 -17.44 -3.80
CA LYS A 141 12.03 -16.32 -4.75
C LYS A 141 10.62 -15.99 -5.28
N ALA A 142 10.21 -14.74 -5.13
CA ALA A 142 8.87 -14.28 -5.48
C ALA A 142 8.85 -12.77 -5.78
N VAL A 143 7.68 -12.27 -6.18
CA VAL A 143 7.32 -10.85 -6.15
C VAL A 143 6.61 -10.59 -4.82
N TYR A 144 7.27 -9.85 -3.94
CA TYR A 144 6.75 -9.45 -2.65
C TYR A 144 6.12 -8.08 -2.74
N PHE A 145 4.93 -7.91 -2.17
CA PHE A 145 4.29 -6.61 -2.01
C PHE A 145 4.10 -6.31 -0.52
N ILE A 146 4.58 -5.16 -0.06
CA ILE A 146 4.47 -4.76 1.34
C ILE A 146 3.15 -4.02 1.56
N ALA A 147 2.15 -4.69 2.11
CA ALA A 147 0.81 -4.15 2.29
C ALA A 147 0.56 -3.53 3.68
N THR A 148 1.38 -3.85 4.67
CA THR A 148 1.32 -3.22 5.99
C THR A 148 2.73 -2.84 6.45
N GLN A 149 2.91 -1.60 6.90
CA GLN A 149 4.21 -1.06 7.32
C GLN A 149 4.68 -1.57 8.70
N HIS A 150 4.64 -2.88 8.94
CA HIS A 150 5.17 -3.47 10.17
C HIS A 150 6.68 -3.26 10.23
N ALA A 151 7.21 -2.94 11.42
CA ALA A 151 8.65 -2.80 11.65
C ALA A 151 9.41 -4.08 11.26
N TYR A 152 8.78 -5.24 11.48
CA TYR A 152 9.28 -6.56 11.12
C TYR A 152 9.71 -6.65 9.64
N PHE A 153 8.93 -6.09 8.70
CA PHE A 153 9.25 -6.21 7.28
C PHE A 153 10.41 -5.33 6.83
N LYS A 154 10.79 -4.31 7.60
CA LYS A 154 11.83 -3.32 7.25
C LYS A 154 13.16 -3.99 6.87
N SER A 155 13.51 -5.05 7.59
CA SER A 155 14.73 -5.84 7.41
C SER A 155 14.41 -7.32 7.19
N PHE A 156 13.24 -7.63 6.62
CA PHE A 156 12.88 -9.00 6.28
C PHE A 156 13.89 -9.55 5.27
N ALA A 157 14.39 -10.76 5.52
CA ALA A 157 15.38 -11.41 4.66
C ALA A 157 14.70 -11.96 3.40
N PHE A 158 14.60 -11.14 2.36
CA PHE A 158 14.00 -11.56 1.09
C PHE A 158 14.91 -12.56 0.38
N PRO A 159 14.38 -13.64 -0.20
CA PRO A 159 15.17 -14.58 -0.97
C PRO A 159 15.84 -13.91 -2.17
N LYS A 160 17.06 -14.34 -2.49
CA LYS A 160 17.82 -13.81 -3.63
C LYS A 160 17.06 -13.92 -4.95
N GLY A 161 17.19 -12.90 -5.79
CA GLY A 161 16.53 -12.75 -7.08
C GLY A 161 15.07 -12.30 -6.99
N SER A 162 14.56 -11.99 -5.80
CA SER A 162 13.19 -11.52 -5.60
C SER A 162 13.02 -10.06 -6.02
N VAL A 163 11.78 -9.68 -6.32
CA VAL A 163 11.36 -8.28 -6.49
C VAL A 163 10.51 -7.90 -5.29
N VAL A 164 10.75 -6.73 -4.71
CA VAL A 164 9.97 -6.19 -3.59
C VAL A 164 9.34 -4.87 -4.01
N LEU A 165 8.02 -4.82 -4.01
CA LEU A 165 7.21 -3.64 -4.25
C LEU A 165 6.89 -2.99 -2.89
N ASP A 166 7.47 -1.82 -2.65
CA ASP A 166 7.40 -1.11 -1.38
C ASP A 166 6.63 0.22 -1.53
N PRO A 167 5.32 0.25 -1.23
CA PRO A 167 4.52 1.46 -1.23
C PRO A 167 4.86 2.42 -0.08
N PHE A 168 5.62 2.00 0.93
CA PHE A 168 5.97 2.82 2.09
C PHE A 168 7.41 3.35 2.04
N ARG A 169 8.21 2.91 1.05
CA ARG A 169 9.58 3.36 0.75
C ARG A 169 10.53 3.25 1.95
N TYR A 170 10.36 2.23 2.77
CA TYR A 170 11.08 2.02 4.04
C TYR A 170 11.90 0.73 4.12
N ILE A 171 11.76 -0.19 3.16
CA ILE A 171 12.53 -1.44 3.12
C ILE A 171 14.00 -1.11 2.87
N ILE A 172 14.87 -1.78 3.63
CA ILE A 172 16.34 -1.64 3.52
C ILE A 172 16.85 -2.45 2.32
N ASP A 173 17.77 -1.87 1.55
CA ASP A 173 18.39 -2.53 0.40
C ASP A 173 19.15 -3.80 0.83
N GLN A 174 19.07 -4.82 -0.02
CA GLN A 174 19.67 -6.13 0.20
C GLN A 174 20.34 -6.61 -1.08
N ALA A 175 21.50 -7.25 -0.95
CA ALA A 175 22.22 -7.81 -2.08
C ALA A 175 21.34 -8.84 -2.82
N ASP A 176 21.36 -8.79 -4.15
CA ASP A 176 20.60 -9.67 -5.03
C ASP A 176 19.06 -9.57 -4.88
N VAL A 177 18.52 -8.49 -4.33
CA VAL A 177 17.06 -8.24 -4.24
C VAL A 177 16.73 -6.91 -4.89
N ARG A 178 15.80 -6.92 -5.86
CA ARG A 178 15.37 -5.69 -6.54
C ARG A 178 14.23 -5.04 -5.76
N ILE A 179 14.48 -3.87 -5.17
CA ILE A 179 13.46 -3.12 -4.42
C ILE A 179 12.92 -1.97 -5.28
N ILE A 180 11.62 -1.97 -5.52
CA ILE A 180 10.89 -0.93 -6.24
C ILE A 180 10.12 -0.11 -5.21
N ARG A 181 10.63 1.09 -4.96
CA ARG A 181 10.05 2.07 -4.03
C ARG A 181 8.95 2.85 -4.74
N ILE A 182 7.69 2.48 -4.52
CA ILE A 182 6.57 3.03 -5.29
C ILE A 182 6.39 4.51 -4.95
N GLY A 183 6.24 5.33 -6.00
CA GLY A 183 6.17 6.78 -5.88
C GLY A 183 7.49 7.49 -5.59
N SER A 184 8.63 6.77 -5.63
CA SER A 184 9.97 7.35 -5.53
C SER A 184 10.79 7.02 -6.77
N THR A 185 11.78 7.86 -7.02
CA THR A 185 12.69 7.79 -8.17
C THR A 185 14.14 7.66 -7.73
N LYS A 186 14.37 7.13 -6.51
CA LYS A 186 15.70 6.67 -6.11
C LYS A 186 16.19 5.62 -7.10
N THR A 187 16.84 6.12 -8.13
CA THR A 187 17.76 5.44 -9.01
C THR A 187 18.87 4.88 -8.14
N GLU A 188 19.43 3.74 -8.54
CA GLU A 188 20.55 3.05 -7.88
C GLU A 188 21.86 3.88 -7.86
N GLU A 189 21.78 5.20 -8.07
CA GLU A 189 22.91 6.11 -8.18
C GLU A 189 22.74 7.32 -7.25
N SER A 190 23.04 7.11 -5.98
CA SER A 190 23.74 8.13 -5.20
C SER A 190 24.71 7.39 -4.28
N GLN A 191 25.91 7.18 -4.82
CA GLN A 191 27.12 6.71 -4.12
C GLN A 191 27.44 7.59 -2.91
#